data_AF-A0AAW1QQS0-F1
#
_entry.id   AF-A0AAW1QQS0-F1
#
_cell.length_a   1.000
_cell.length_b   1.000
_cell.length_c   1.000
_cell.angle_alpha   90.00
_cell.angle_beta   90.00
_cell.angle_gamma   90.00
#
_symmetry.space_group_name_H-M   'P 1'
#
loop_
_entity.id
_entity.type
_entity.pdbx_description
1 polymer ?
#
loop_
_entity_poly.entity_id
_entity_poly.type
_entity_poly.pdbx_seq_one_letter_code
_entity_poly.pdbx_strand_id
1 'polypeptide(L)'
;MVDHEDHDHKALHRFNELWKTNFAHDSLLVFSTGRSHNLFTKLQQEAPLLVPDVLVCSVGTEIFFESAGSEPQADKKWAAELDQGWNREAALAAAASIPELKAQAESEQRPHKLSYHLSTKGDAAKQAISQLEAKLADAGVKAKVIYSGGVDVDILPFNASKGDGLKFLLKEIWDAGGAPKEGVMVCGDSGNDVELFAVPDRGRSPSVQES
;
A
#
# COMPACT_ATOMS: atom_id res chain seq x y z
N MET A 1 0.58 12.06 -12.99
CA MET A 1 -0.89 12.11 -12.87
C MET A 1 -1.41 11.84 -14.26
N VAL A 2 -1.76 10.59 -14.56
CA VAL A 2 -2.31 10.25 -15.88
C VAL A 2 -3.73 10.79 -15.89
N ASP A 3 -3.93 11.87 -16.62
CA ASP A 3 -5.22 12.48 -16.87
C ASP A 3 -5.94 11.61 -17.89
N HIS A 4 -6.69 10.62 -17.40
CA HIS A 4 -7.69 9.99 -18.24
C HIS A 4 -8.88 10.96 -18.25
N GLU A 5 -9.08 11.66 -19.38
CA GLU A 5 -10.26 12.47 -19.70
C GLU A 5 -11.55 11.61 -19.76
N ASP A 6 -11.79 10.76 -18.75
CA ASP A 6 -12.95 9.88 -18.60
C ASP A 6 -13.82 10.40 -17.46
N HIS A 7 -14.33 11.63 -17.64
CA HIS A 7 -15.27 12.27 -16.70
C HIS A 7 -16.54 11.43 -16.47
N ASP A 8 -16.86 10.52 -17.40
CA ASP A 8 -18.00 9.62 -17.32
C ASP A 8 -17.65 8.25 -16.71
N HIS A 9 -16.38 8.01 -16.37
CA HIS A 9 -15.89 6.73 -15.83
C HIS A 9 -16.28 5.49 -16.65
N LYS A 10 -16.36 5.61 -17.99
CA LYS A 10 -16.83 4.54 -18.89
C LYS A 10 -16.02 3.26 -18.74
N ALA A 11 -14.70 3.37 -18.63
CA ALA A 11 -13.84 2.19 -18.47
C ALA A 11 -14.11 1.48 -17.12
N LEU A 12 -14.30 2.27 -16.06
CA LEU A 12 -14.59 1.75 -14.73
C LEU A 12 -15.97 1.10 -14.66
N HIS A 13 -16.99 1.71 -15.27
CA HIS A 13 -18.32 1.10 -15.40
C HIS A 13 -18.26 -0.25 -16.13
N ARG A 14 -17.52 -0.33 -17.24
CA ARG A 14 -17.33 -1.57 -17.98
C ARG A 14 -16.62 -2.63 -17.14
N PHE A 15 -15.56 -2.25 -16.41
CA PHE A 15 -14.89 -3.15 -15.48
C PHE A 15 -15.85 -3.68 -14.41
N ASN A 16 -16.66 -2.79 -13.82
CA ASN A 16 -17.62 -3.16 -12.79
C ASN A 16 -18.64 -4.19 -13.27
N GLU A 17 -19.20 -3.98 -14.46
CA GLU A 17 -20.14 -4.92 -15.08
C GLU A 17 -19.47 -6.26 -15.38
N LEU A 18 -18.27 -6.23 -15.95
CA LEU A 18 -17.48 -7.42 -16.24
C LEU A 18 -17.19 -8.23 -14.97
N TRP A 19 -16.72 -7.56 -13.92
CA TRP A 19 -16.42 -8.17 -12.62
C TRP A 19 -17.64 -8.83 -12.01
N LYS A 20 -18.74 -8.07 -11.86
CA LYS A 20 -19.98 -8.56 -11.26
C LYS A 20 -20.58 -9.74 -12.02
N THR A 21 -20.48 -9.73 -13.34
CA THR A 21 -21.11 -10.75 -14.19
C THR A 21 -20.28 -12.01 -14.32
N ASN A 22 -18.94 -11.89 -14.36
CA ASN A 22 -18.06 -13.00 -14.79
C ASN A 22 -17.05 -13.46 -13.74
N PHE A 23 -16.71 -12.64 -12.73
CA PHE A 23 -15.58 -12.94 -11.84
C PHE A 23 -15.94 -12.96 -10.35
N ALA A 24 -16.93 -12.17 -9.92
CA ALA A 24 -17.27 -12.01 -8.50
C ALA A 24 -17.75 -13.30 -7.79
N HIS A 25 -18.06 -14.37 -8.53
CA HIS A 25 -18.60 -15.61 -7.97
C HIS A 25 -17.53 -16.63 -7.56
N ASP A 26 -16.32 -16.51 -8.10
CA ASP A 26 -15.21 -17.44 -7.86
C ASP A 26 -13.85 -16.73 -7.66
N SER A 27 -13.83 -15.40 -7.67
CA SER A 27 -12.64 -14.56 -7.51
C SER A 27 -12.83 -13.54 -6.39
N LEU A 28 -11.73 -13.18 -5.73
CA LEU A 28 -11.67 -12.09 -4.74
C LEU A 28 -11.15 -10.81 -5.40
N LEU A 29 -11.81 -9.69 -5.18
CA LEU A 29 -11.37 -8.37 -5.59
C LEU A 29 -10.49 -7.76 -4.50
N VAL A 30 -9.24 -7.46 -4.83
CA VAL A 30 -8.31 -6.78 -3.93
C VAL A 30 -7.93 -5.44 -4.53
N PHE A 31 -8.14 -4.35 -3.79
CA PHE A 31 -7.60 -3.06 -4.16
C PHE A 31 -6.36 -2.74 -3.33
N SER A 32 -5.25 -2.41 -4.01
CA SER A 32 -3.97 -2.09 -3.38
C SER A 32 -3.52 -0.67 -3.72
N THR A 33 -3.55 0.21 -2.73
CA THR A 33 -3.42 1.67 -2.93
C THR A 33 -2.42 2.30 -1.98
N GLY A 34 -1.77 3.38 -2.44
CA GLY A 34 -0.96 4.24 -1.58
C GLY A 34 -1.78 5.13 -0.65
N ARG A 35 -3.08 5.30 -0.94
CA ARG A 35 -4.02 6.11 -0.16
C ARG A 35 -4.29 5.46 1.20
N SER A 36 -4.49 6.29 2.22
CA SER A 36 -5.09 5.82 3.48
C SER A 36 -6.52 5.36 3.26
N HIS A 37 -7.04 4.54 4.19
CA HIS A 37 -8.43 4.08 4.16
C HIS A 37 -9.41 5.25 3.99
N ASN A 38 -9.23 6.33 4.75
CA ASN A 38 -10.10 7.52 4.67
C ASN A 38 -10.08 8.20 3.29
N LEU A 39 -8.91 8.29 2.66
CA LEU A 39 -8.80 8.84 1.30
C LEU A 39 -9.41 7.91 0.26
N PHE A 40 -9.28 6.60 0.45
CA PHE A 40 -9.91 5.61 -0.41
C PHE A 40 -11.45 5.66 -0.30
N THR A 41 -12.00 5.77 0.91
CA THR A 41 -13.45 5.94 1.10
C THR A 41 -13.97 7.21 0.44
N LYS A 42 -13.23 8.32 0.50
CA LYS A 42 -13.59 9.55 -0.24
C LYS A 42 -13.59 9.32 -1.74
N LEU A 43 -12.58 8.64 -2.27
CA LEU A 43 -12.52 8.29 -3.69
C LEU A 43 -13.71 7.42 -4.13
N GLN A 44 -14.16 6.48 -3.29
CA GLN A 44 -15.37 5.69 -3.57
C GLN A 44 -16.66 6.51 -3.61
N GLN A 45 -16.69 7.70 -2.99
CA GLN A 45 -17.82 8.63 -3.09
C GLN A 45 -17.78 9.47 -4.37
N GLU A 46 -16.59 9.66 -4.94
CA GLU A 46 -16.35 10.49 -6.12
C GLU A 46 -16.36 9.69 -7.43
N ALA A 47 -15.96 8.42 -7.38
CA ALA A 47 -15.89 7.52 -8.53
C ALA A 47 -16.69 6.24 -8.27
N PRO A 48 -17.26 5.60 -9.31
CA PRO A 48 -18.04 4.37 -9.18
C PRO A 48 -17.14 3.15 -8.97
N LEU A 49 -16.32 3.14 -7.92
CA LEU A 49 -15.48 2.00 -7.57
C LEU A 49 -16.34 0.90 -6.95
N LEU A 50 -15.99 -0.36 -7.23
CA LEU A 50 -16.53 -1.48 -6.46
C LEU A 50 -16.09 -1.40 -5.00
N VAL A 51 -16.85 -2.03 -4.12
CA VAL A 51 -16.35 -2.41 -2.81
C VAL A 51 -15.49 -3.66 -3.02
N PRO A 52 -14.18 -3.61 -2.76
CA PRO A 52 -13.34 -4.80 -2.86
C PRO A 52 -13.64 -5.75 -1.70
N ASP A 53 -13.31 -7.04 -1.85
CA ASP A 53 -13.34 -7.99 -0.73
C ASP A 53 -12.22 -7.69 0.28
N VAL A 54 -11.08 -7.20 -0.22
CA VAL A 54 -9.92 -6.79 0.59
C VAL A 54 -9.37 -5.45 0.11
N LEU A 55 -9.18 -4.53 1.04
CA LEU A 55 -8.52 -3.25 0.79
C LEU A 55 -7.14 -3.24 1.46
N VAL A 56 -6.11 -3.14 0.63
CA VAL A 56 -4.72 -2.94 1.04
C VAL A 56 -4.39 -1.45 0.86
N CYS A 57 -4.18 -0.75 1.97
CA CYS A 57 -4.02 0.70 2.02
C CYS A 57 -2.62 1.13 2.43
N SER A 58 -2.38 2.44 2.34
CA SER A 58 -1.20 3.09 2.92
C SER A 58 0.11 2.43 2.47
N VAL A 59 0.20 2.09 1.17
CA VAL A 59 1.36 1.42 0.54
C VAL A 59 1.62 0.01 1.11
N GLY A 60 0.54 -0.70 1.47
CA GLY A 60 0.64 -2.07 1.99
C GLY A 60 0.79 -2.16 3.50
N THR A 61 0.71 -1.06 4.24
CA THR A 61 0.87 -1.07 5.70
C THR A 61 -0.42 -1.42 6.44
N GLU A 62 -1.55 -1.48 5.75
CA GLU A 62 -2.84 -1.77 6.35
C GLU A 62 -3.66 -2.67 5.43
N ILE A 63 -4.31 -3.68 6.01
CA ILE A 63 -5.20 -4.60 5.30
C ILE A 63 -6.55 -4.56 6.00
N PHE A 64 -7.61 -4.35 5.23
CA PHE A 64 -8.99 -4.35 5.69
C PHE A 64 -9.74 -5.44 4.93
N PHE A 65 -10.40 -6.33 5.66
CA PHE A 65 -11.34 -7.29 5.09
C PHE A 65 -12.71 -6.63 5.13
N GLU A 66 -13.21 -6.24 3.97
CA GLU A 66 -14.48 -5.52 3.87
C GLU A 66 -15.63 -6.49 4.14
N SER A 67 -16.48 -6.15 5.11
CA SER A 67 -17.71 -6.88 5.38
C SER A 67 -18.85 -5.87 5.51
N ALA A 68 -19.89 -6.05 4.73
CA ALA A 68 -21.04 -5.15 4.71
C ALA A 68 -21.59 -4.92 6.12
N GLY A 69 -21.70 -3.65 6.53
CA GLY A 69 -22.33 -3.24 7.79
C GLY A 69 -21.45 -3.30 9.05
N SER A 70 -20.15 -3.58 8.93
CA SER A 70 -19.19 -3.47 10.04
C SER A 70 -18.29 -2.26 9.87
N GLU A 71 -17.83 -1.68 10.98
CA GLU A 71 -16.77 -0.67 10.90
C GLU A 71 -15.48 -1.30 10.35
N PRO A 72 -14.79 -0.64 9.41
CA PRO A 72 -13.56 -1.16 8.83
C PRO A 72 -12.49 -1.25 9.92
N GLN A 73 -12.03 -2.48 10.18
CA GLN A 73 -10.98 -2.74 11.15
C GLN A 73 -9.75 -3.28 10.42
N ALA A 74 -8.60 -2.66 10.68
CA ALA A 74 -7.33 -3.16 10.16
C ALA A 74 -7.04 -4.56 10.74
N ASP A 75 -6.48 -5.42 9.91
CA ASP A 75 -6.12 -6.77 10.29
C ASP A 75 -5.01 -6.77 11.34
N LYS A 76 -5.31 -7.39 12.48
CA LYS A 76 -4.40 -7.39 13.64
C LYS A 76 -3.20 -8.30 13.44
N LYS A 77 -3.34 -9.38 12.65
CA LYS A 77 -2.21 -10.28 12.37
C LYS A 77 -1.21 -9.57 11.48
N TRP A 78 -1.68 -8.86 10.44
CA TRP A 78 -0.83 -8.06 9.58
C TRP A 78 -0.11 -6.96 10.35
N ALA A 79 -0.84 -6.21 11.20
CA ALA A 79 -0.23 -5.20 12.06
C ALA A 79 0.88 -5.78 12.96
N ALA A 80 0.65 -6.97 13.53
CA ALA A 80 1.65 -7.65 14.35
C ALA A 80 2.89 -8.09 13.55
N GLU A 81 2.73 -8.47 12.28
CA GLU A 81 3.89 -8.76 11.43
C GLU A 81 4.68 -7.51 11.11
N LEU A 82 4.01 -6.38 10.88
CA LEU A 82 4.69 -5.10 10.67
C LEU A 82 5.38 -4.56 11.92
N ASP A 83 4.94 -4.96 13.11
CA ASP A 83 5.60 -4.60 14.38
C ASP A 83 7.00 -5.23 14.54
N GLN A 84 7.34 -6.26 13.75
CA GLN A 84 8.62 -6.97 13.86
C GLN A 84 9.84 -6.09 13.50
N GLY A 85 10.40 -5.43 14.52
CA GLY A 85 11.51 -4.50 14.36
C GLY A 85 11.08 -3.07 14.01
N TRP A 86 9.78 -2.80 14.01
CA TRP A 86 9.24 -1.44 13.90
C TRP A 86 9.06 -0.82 15.28
N ASN A 87 9.57 0.39 15.45
CA ASN A 87 9.27 1.22 16.61
C ASN A 87 8.91 2.62 16.11
N ARG A 88 7.62 2.92 16.11
CA ARG A 88 7.08 4.18 15.59
C ARG A 88 7.63 5.40 16.32
N GLU A 89 7.79 5.33 17.63
CA GLU A 89 8.30 6.46 18.43
C GLU A 89 9.77 6.74 18.13
N ALA A 90 10.59 5.69 18.01
CA ALA A 90 11.97 5.82 17.60
C ALA A 90 12.10 6.35 16.15
N ALA A 91 11.23 5.89 15.24
CA ALA A 91 11.17 6.41 13.88
C ALA A 91 10.80 7.90 13.82
N LEU A 92 9.81 8.33 14.62
CA LEU A 92 9.45 9.74 14.78
C LEU A 92 10.62 10.57 15.30
N ALA A 93 11.34 10.08 16.31
CA ALA A 93 12.49 10.77 16.88
C ALA A 93 13.64 10.90 15.87
N ALA A 94 13.90 9.84 15.09
CA ALA A 94 14.89 9.88 14.01
C ALA A 94 14.52 10.93 12.96
N ALA A 95 13.27 10.92 12.48
CA ALA A 95 12.78 11.88 11.49
C ALA A 95 12.78 13.33 12.00
N ALA A 96 12.39 13.56 13.25
CA ALA A 96 12.39 14.89 13.87
C ALA A 96 13.79 15.52 13.97
N SER A 97 14.85 14.70 13.91
CA SER A 97 16.23 15.18 13.94
C SER A 97 16.82 15.50 12.56
N ILE A 98 16.02 15.40 11.49
CA ILE A 98 16.36 15.83 10.13
C ILE A 98 15.65 17.17 9.84
N PRO A 99 16.36 18.31 9.84
CA PRO A 99 15.77 19.64 9.66
C PRO A 99 14.99 19.82 8.35
N GLU A 100 15.34 19.07 7.31
CA GLU A 100 14.75 19.17 5.99
C GLU A 100 13.36 18.54 5.91
N LEU A 101 12.98 17.69 6.87
CA LEU A 101 11.71 16.97 6.88
C LEU A 101 10.63 17.77 7.60
N LYS A 102 9.47 17.90 6.94
CA LYS A 102 8.25 18.46 7.52
C LYS A 102 7.15 17.42 7.47
N ALA A 103 6.52 17.12 8.61
CA ALA A 103 5.44 16.15 8.64
C ALA A 103 4.29 16.56 7.70
N GLN A 104 3.75 15.58 6.97
CA GLN A 104 2.50 15.76 6.22
C GLN A 104 1.31 15.85 7.19
N ALA A 105 0.11 16.05 6.64
CA ALA A 105 -1.12 16.10 7.42
C ALA A 105 -1.30 14.83 8.29
N GLU A 106 -2.00 14.97 9.42
CA GLU A 106 -2.27 13.85 10.34
C GLU A 106 -2.95 12.66 9.65
N SER A 107 -3.77 12.91 8.61
CA SER A 107 -4.40 11.87 7.81
C SER A 107 -3.45 10.94 7.07
N GLU A 108 -2.20 11.38 6.86
CA GLU A 108 -1.13 10.61 6.22
C GLU A 108 -0.22 9.90 7.23
N GLN A 109 -0.43 10.12 8.53
CA GLN A 109 0.30 9.44 9.60
C GLN A 109 -0.50 8.21 10.04
N ARG A 110 0.08 7.02 9.93
CA ARG A 110 -0.52 5.75 10.35
C ARG A 110 0.36 5.06 11.41
N PRO A 111 -0.13 3.98 12.05
CA PRO A 111 0.68 3.20 12.99
C PRO A 111 1.99 2.67 12.35
N HIS A 112 1.93 2.28 11.08
CA HIS A 112 3.06 1.70 10.33
C HIS A 112 3.46 2.55 9.11
N LYS A 113 3.11 3.84 9.08
CA LYS A 113 3.54 4.78 8.04
C LYS A 113 3.73 6.17 8.62
N LEU A 114 4.91 6.75 8.43
CA LEU A 114 5.16 8.16 8.70
C LEU A 114 5.45 8.90 7.40
N SER A 115 4.70 9.95 7.11
CA SER A 115 4.79 10.68 5.83
C SER A 115 5.33 12.10 6.05
N TYR A 116 6.33 12.51 5.28
CA TYR A 116 6.97 13.82 5.36
C TYR A 116 7.10 14.46 3.96
N HIS A 117 7.25 15.78 3.93
CA HIS A 117 7.77 16.52 2.79
C HIS A 117 9.21 16.90 3.06
N LEU A 118 10.08 16.66 2.08
CA LEU A 118 11.48 17.06 2.06
C LEU A 118 11.61 18.42 1.39
N SER A 119 12.23 19.37 2.10
CA SER A 119 12.40 20.74 1.61
C SER A 119 13.58 20.94 0.65
N THR A 120 14.45 19.93 0.52
CA THR A 120 15.64 19.96 -0.35
C THR A 120 15.47 19.07 -1.59
N LYS A 121 16.32 19.28 -2.59
CA LYS A 121 16.33 18.55 -3.88
C LYS A 121 17.75 18.15 -4.28
N GLY A 122 17.87 17.28 -5.28
CA GLY A 122 19.17 16.89 -5.83
C GLY A 122 20.04 16.16 -4.80
N ASP A 123 21.33 16.48 -4.75
CA ASP A 123 22.27 15.80 -3.86
C ASP A 123 22.03 16.10 -2.38
N ALA A 124 21.53 17.29 -2.03
CA ALA A 124 21.12 17.62 -0.67
C ALA A 124 19.95 16.73 -0.19
N ALA A 125 19.01 16.42 -1.09
CA ALA A 125 17.93 15.49 -0.78
C ALA A 125 18.48 14.08 -0.51
N LYS A 126 19.36 13.57 -1.37
CA LYS A 126 19.99 12.25 -1.16
C LYS A 126 20.75 12.18 0.16
N GLN A 127 21.45 13.26 0.53
CA GLN A 127 22.16 13.34 1.79
C GLN A 127 21.20 13.31 2.99
N ALA A 128 20.10 14.06 2.95
CA ALA A 128 19.08 14.04 4.01
C ALA A 128 18.44 12.66 4.17
N ILE A 129 18.11 11.99 3.06
CA ILE A 129 17.59 10.61 3.08
C ILE A 129 18.61 9.64 3.67
N SER A 130 19.88 9.72 3.26
CA SER A 130 20.94 8.85 3.80
C SER A 130 21.15 9.07 5.31
N GLN A 131 21.05 10.31 5.78
CA GLN A 131 21.12 10.62 7.21
C GLN A 131 19.90 10.08 7.98
N LEU A 132 18.71 10.16 7.41
CA LEU A 132 17.50 9.59 7.99
C LEU A 132 17.64 8.07 8.15
N GLU A 133 18.07 7.37 7.09
CA GLU A 133 18.30 5.92 7.10
C GLU A 133 19.33 5.52 8.16
N ALA A 134 20.45 6.25 8.26
CA ALA A 134 21.46 6.01 9.29
C ALA A 134 20.90 6.17 10.70
N LYS A 135 20.11 7.22 10.96
CA LYS A 135 19.49 7.44 12.27
C LYS A 135 18.45 6.40 12.63
N LEU A 136 17.67 5.92 11.65
CA LEU A 136 16.74 4.82 11.85
C LEU A 136 17.49 3.54 12.24
N ALA A 137 18.60 3.24 11.54
CA ALA A 137 19.45 2.09 11.84
C ALA A 137 20.12 2.20 13.22
N ASP A 138 20.66 3.37 13.58
CA ASP A 138 21.27 3.64 14.90
C ASP A 138 20.25 3.48 16.04
N ALA A 139 18.98 3.82 15.80
CA ALA A 139 17.88 3.62 16.73
C ALA A 139 17.34 2.18 16.75
N GLY A 140 17.91 1.27 15.95
CA GLY A 140 17.48 -0.13 15.86
C GLY A 140 16.14 -0.33 15.15
N VAL A 141 15.64 0.68 14.42
CA VAL A 141 14.37 0.60 13.69
C VAL A 141 14.61 -0.06 12.34
N LYS A 142 13.99 -1.23 12.12
CA LYS A 142 13.95 -1.90 10.82
C LYS A 142 12.91 -1.23 9.93
N ALA A 143 13.32 -0.12 9.33
CA ALA A 143 12.49 0.66 8.43
C ALA A 143 13.08 0.69 7.02
N LYS A 144 12.24 1.03 6.05
CA LYS A 144 12.66 1.51 4.74
C LYS A 144 12.12 2.91 4.50
N VAL A 145 12.88 3.68 3.73
CA VAL A 145 12.53 5.06 3.35
C VAL A 145 12.19 5.09 1.87
N ILE A 146 11.01 5.59 1.54
CA ILE A 146 10.55 5.76 0.15
C ILE A 146 10.55 7.25 -0.15
N TYR A 147 11.40 7.67 -1.07
CA TYR A 147 11.42 9.04 -1.60
C TYR A 147 10.77 9.08 -2.98
N SER A 148 9.70 9.86 -3.14
CA SER A 148 8.91 9.92 -4.37
C SER A 148 8.53 11.35 -4.75
N GLY A 149 8.24 11.56 -6.04
CA GLY A 149 7.83 12.88 -6.57
C GLY A 149 8.85 14.01 -6.40
N GLY A 150 10.08 13.70 -5.94
CA GLY A 150 11.08 14.71 -5.59
C GLY A 150 10.75 15.53 -4.34
N VAL A 151 9.77 15.11 -3.54
CA VAL A 151 9.30 15.85 -2.36
C VAL A 151 8.79 14.95 -1.23
N ASP A 152 8.12 13.85 -1.54
CA ASP A 152 7.44 13.05 -0.51
C ASP A 152 8.37 11.95 0.02
N VAL A 153 8.38 11.79 1.34
CA VAL A 153 9.19 10.81 2.06
C VAL A 153 8.29 9.99 2.98
N ASP A 154 8.16 8.70 2.69
CA ASP A 154 7.45 7.75 3.55
C ASP A 154 8.46 6.88 4.31
N ILE A 155 8.27 6.73 5.62
CA ILE A 155 9.02 5.80 6.47
C ILE A 155 8.08 4.68 6.86
N LEU A 156 8.40 3.47 6.42
CA LEU A 156 7.59 2.26 6.60
C LEU A 156 8.41 1.18 7.32
N PRO A 157 7.78 0.21 8.00
CA PRO A 157 8.44 -1.04 8.37
C PRO A 157 9.13 -1.67 7.17
N PHE A 158 10.27 -2.32 7.40
CA PHE A 158 11.08 -2.91 6.33
C PHE A 158 10.29 -3.96 5.52
N ASN A 159 9.40 -4.70 6.18
CA ASN A 159 8.53 -5.74 5.61
C ASN A 159 7.16 -5.24 5.14
N ALA A 160 6.97 -3.92 4.99
CA ALA A 160 5.71 -3.35 4.50
C ALA A 160 5.82 -2.94 3.02
N SER A 161 5.11 -3.62 2.13
CA SER A 161 4.90 -3.17 0.75
C SER A 161 3.55 -3.66 0.23
N LYS A 162 3.12 -3.18 -0.93
CA LYS A 162 1.96 -3.77 -1.62
C LYS A 162 2.19 -5.26 -1.90
N GLY A 163 3.41 -5.64 -2.28
CA GLY A 163 3.80 -7.04 -2.52
C GLY A 163 3.80 -7.87 -1.25
N ASP A 164 4.33 -7.35 -0.14
CA ASP A 164 4.35 -8.07 1.14
C ASP A 164 2.94 -8.24 1.72
N GLY A 165 2.08 -7.22 1.59
CA GLY A 165 0.66 -7.33 1.93
C GLY A 165 -0.05 -8.40 1.09
N LEU A 166 0.25 -8.50 -0.21
CA LEU A 166 -0.28 -9.57 -1.06
C LEU A 166 0.24 -10.96 -0.66
N LYS A 167 1.53 -11.09 -0.35
CA LYS A 167 2.10 -12.37 0.16
C LYS A 167 1.40 -12.82 1.44
N PHE A 168 1.20 -11.89 2.38
CA PHE A 168 0.47 -12.16 3.61
C PHE A 168 -0.96 -12.62 3.33
N LEU A 169 -1.69 -11.90 2.47
CA LEU A 169 -3.06 -12.25 2.10
C LEU A 169 -3.15 -13.65 1.47
N LEU A 170 -2.28 -13.96 0.51
CA LEU A 170 -2.25 -15.28 -0.14
C LEU A 170 -1.94 -16.39 0.86
N LYS A 171 -1.02 -16.15 1.79
CA LYS A 171 -0.73 -17.08 2.89
C LYS A 171 -1.97 -17.34 3.74
N GLU A 172 -2.69 -16.31 4.17
CA GLU A 172 -3.91 -16.47 4.97
C GLU A 172 -5.01 -17.24 4.20
N ILE A 173 -5.18 -16.96 2.91
CA ILE A 173 -6.12 -17.69 2.05
C ILE A 173 -5.74 -19.17 1.96
N TRP A 174 -4.47 -19.49 1.74
CA TRP A 174 -4.00 -20.88 1.63
C TRP A 174 -4.10 -21.64 2.95
N ASP A 175 -3.75 -21.00 4.07
CA ASP A 175 -3.85 -21.60 5.41
C ASP A 175 -5.31 -21.89 5.79
N ALA A 176 -6.26 -21.09 5.30
CA ALA A 176 -7.69 -21.35 5.41
C ALA A 176 -8.22 -22.42 4.45
N GLY A 177 -7.35 -23.04 3.62
CA GLY A 177 -7.71 -24.05 2.64
C GLY A 177 -8.20 -23.51 1.29
N GLY A 178 -8.13 -22.19 1.08
CA GLY A 178 -8.42 -21.54 -0.19
C GLY A 178 -7.37 -21.85 -1.26
N ALA A 179 -7.78 -21.80 -2.53
CA ALA A 179 -6.88 -21.96 -3.67
C ALA A 179 -7.44 -21.17 -4.86
N PRO A 180 -6.81 -20.04 -5.24
CA PRO A 180 -7.15 -19.35 -6.49
C PRO A 180 -6.87 -20.30 -7.66
N LYS A 181 -7.92 -20.89 -8.24
CA LYS A 181 -7.77 -21.97 -9.25
C LYS A 181 -7.12 -21.46 -10.53
N GLU A 182 -7.53 -20.28 -10.96
CA GLU A 182 -7.01 -19.57 -12.14
C GLU A 182 -5.80 -18.68 -11.81
N GLY A 183 -5.37 -18.67 -10.55
CA GLY A 183 -4.20 -17.96 -10.07
C GLY A 183 -4.47 -16.54 -9.58
N VAL A 184 -3.40 -15.73 -9.53
CA VAL A 184 -3.42 -14.33 -9.07
C VAL A 184 -3.08 -13.40 -10.23
N MET A 185 -3.98 -12.44 -10.51
CA MET A 185 -3.75 -11.36 -11.47
C MET A 185 -3.46 -10.06 -10.72
N VAL A 186 -2.43 -9.33 -11.14
CA VAL A 186 -2.04 -8.04 -10.55
C VAL A 186 -2.00 -6.96 -11.63
N CYS A 187 -2.45 -5.77 -11.27
CA CYS A 187 -2.42 -4.58 -12.12
C CYS A 187 -1.77 -3.43 -11.34
N GLY A 188 -0.93 -2.62 -11.98
CA GLY A 188 -0.24 -1.51 -11.35
C GLY A 188 0.38 -0.56 -12.37
N ASP A 189 0.56 0.69 -11.99
CA ASP A 189 0.96 1.79 -12.88
C ASP A 189 2.24 2.51 -12.41
N SER A 190 2.75 2.17 -11.22
CA SER A 190 3.78 2.96 -10.57
C SER A 190 4.83 2.14 -9.81
N GLY A 191 5.86 2.82 -9.32
CA GLY A 191 6.98 2.18 -8.60
C GLY A 191 6.56 1.42 -7.34
N ASN A 192 5.44 1.78 -6.70
CA ASN A 192 4.94 1.06 -5.52
C ASN A 192 4.25 -0.27 -5.86
N ASP A 193 3.97 -0.53 -7.14
CA ASP A 193 3.33 -1.75 -7.65
C ASP A 193 4.35 -2.80 -8.10
N VAL A 194 5.61 -2.42 -8.31
CA VAL A 194 6.66 -3.31 -8.84
C VAL A 194 6.76 -4.61 -8.04
N GLU A 195 6.66 -4.53 -6.71
CA GLU A 195 6.73 -5.70 -5.84
C GLU A 195 5.53 -6.65 -5.98
N LEU A 196 4.37 -6.19 -6.46
CA LEU A 196 3.20 -7.04 -6.71
C LEU A 196 3.50 -8.08 -7.79
N PHE A 197 4.20 -7.69 -8.85
CA PHE A 197 4.55 -8.56 -9.97
C PHE A 197 5.60 -9.63 -9.61
N ALA A 198 6.32 -9.43 -8.51
CA ALA A 198 7.31 -10.37 -8.00
C ALA A 198 6.73 -11.40 -7.02
N VAL A 199 5.45 -11.28 -6.64
CA VAL A 199 4.81 -12.23 -5.70
C VAL A 199 4.52 -13.54 -6.41
N PRO A 200 5.13 -14.67 -6.01
CA PRO A 200 4.89 -15.94 -6.67
C PRO A 200 3.50 -16.50 -6.35
N ASP A 201 2.82 -17.02 -7.37
CA ASP A 201 1.57 -17.77 -7.24
C ASP A 201 1.85 -19.27 -7.40
N ARG A 202 2.03 -19.99 -6.28
CA ARG A 202 2.32 -21.45 -6.27
C ARG A 202 3.39 -21.91 -7.29
N GLY A 203 4.44 -21.12 -7.50
CA GLY A 203 5.52 -21.43 -8.46
C GLY A 203 5.27 -20.98 -9.90
N ARG A 204 4.21 -20.19 -10.15
CA ARG A 204 3.99 -19.43 -11.39
C ARG A 204 4.17 -17.94 -11.08
N SER A 205 4.77 -17.19 -12.01
CA SER A 205 4.73 -15.72 -11.92
C SER A 205 3.30 -15.25 -12.19
N PRO A 206 2.81 -14.19 -11.52
CA PRO A 206 1.52 -13.59 -11.83
C PRO A 206 1.40 -13.27 -13.31
N SER A 207 0.20 -13.39 -13.87
CA SER A 207 -0.08 -12.87 -15.21
C SER A 207 0.06 -11.35 -15.19
N VAL A 208 1.03 -10.83 -15.93
CA VAL A 208 1.29 -9.40 -16.06
C VAL A 208 0.40 -8.84 -17.17
N GLN A 209 -0.42 -7.84 -16.86
CA GLN A 209 -0.99 -6.94 -17.86
C GLN A 209 -0.52 -5.52 -17.55
N GLU A 210 0.37 -4.99 -18.39
CA GLU A 210 0.69 -3.55 -18.39
C GLU A 210 -0.46 -2.80 -19.07
N SER A 211 -0.95 -1.73 -18.45
CA SER A 211 -2.00 -0.85 -18.97
C SER A 211 -1.43 0.28 -19.82
#